data_AF-A0A1A3F5G1-F1
#
_entry.id   AF-A0A1A3F5G1-F1
#
_cell.length_a   1.000
_cell.length_b   1.000
_cell.length_c   1.000
_cell.angle_alpha   90.00
_cell.angle_beta   90.00
_cell.angle_gamma   90.00
#
_symmetry.space_group_name_H-M   'P 1'
#
loop_
_entity.id
_entity.type
_entity.pdbx_description
1 polymer ?
#
loop_
_entity_poly.entity_id
_entity_poly.type
_entity_poly.pdbx_seq_one_letter_code
_entity_poly.pdbx_strand_id
1 'polypeptide(L)'
;MAVTDHDTRFAYLDLLRRDLTRYGSDELVPVGLYRLGRPLFNTRNLMLVRKRPFNKQARDLGLDWPADALTMIGMQRLTSLQNCVETVLEEDVPGDLVECGVWRGGASILMRAVLAAHGDEKRTVWLCDSFEGVPPPDTVNYKADKGIRLHRHARILGVPQEHVKANFERYGLLDDQVRFLPGWFKDTL
;
A
#
# COMPACT_ATOMS: atom_id res chain seq x y z
N MET A 1 -6.25 25.54 -24.19
CA MET A 1 -7.42 24.77 -23.72
C MET A 1 -7.47 24.93 -22.21
N ALA A 2 -8.61 25.34 -21.64
CA ALA A 2 -8.75 25.45 -20.19
C ALA A 2 -8.86 24.03 -19.62
N VAL A 3 -8.02 23.69 -18.64
CA VAL A 3 -8.08 22.42 -17.90
C VAL A 3 -9.34 22.45 -17.04
N THR A 4 -10.20 21.44 -17.14
CA THR A 4 -11.41 21.33 -16.32
C THR A 4 -11.11 20.74 -14.93
N ASP A 5 -12.03 20.88 -13.98
CA ASP A 5 -11.93 20.23 -12.66
C ASP A 5 -11.80 18.70 -12.80
N HIS A 6 -12.59 18.11 -13.70
CA HIS A 6 -12.54 16.69 -14.04
C HIS A 6 -11.15 16.28 -14.54
N ASP A 7 -10.55 17.07 -15.44
CA ASP A 7 -9.20 16.79 -15.96
C ASP A 7 -8.14 16.84 -14.85
N THR A 8 -8.30 17.75 -13.89
CA THR A 8 -7.38 17.93 -12.76
C THR A 8 -7.46 16.75 -11.79
N ARG A 9 -8.69 16.32 -11.45
CA ARG A 9 -8.94 15.16 -10.59
C ARG A 9 -8.40 13.88 -11.20
N PHE A 10 -8.70 13.65 -12.47
CA PHE A 10 -8.20 12.48 -13.20
C PHE A 10 -6.67 12.46 -13.21
N ALA A 11 -6.03 13.60 -13.52
CA ALA A 11 -4.58 13.70 -13.54
C ALA A 11 -3.96 13.44 -12.16
N TYR A 12 -4.56 13.96 -11.09
CA TYR A 12 -4.11 13.72 -9.71
C TYR A 12 -4.18 12.23 -9.34
N LEU A 13 -5.34 11.59 -9.55
CA LEU A 13 -5.53 10.18 -9.18
C LEU A 13 -4.69 9.24 -10.05
N ASP A 14 -4.50 9.54 -11.35
CA ASP A 14 -3.60 8.76 -12.20
C ASP A 14 -2.13 8.86 -11.73
N LEU A 15 -1.66 10.07 -11.45
CA LEU A 15 -0.30 10.29 -10.94
C LEU A 15 -0.10 9.59 -9.59
N LEU A 16 -1.08 9.68 -8.69
CA LEU A 16 -1.02 9.02 -7.40
C LEU A 16 -0.91 7.50 -7.54
N ARG A 17 -1.74 6.87 -8.38
CA ARG A 17 -1.63 5.42 -8.64
C ARG A 17 -0.25 5.03 -9.17
N ARG A 18 0.33 5.83 -10.07
CA ARG A 18 1.68 5.62 -10.59
C ARG A 18 2.74 5.75 -9.50
N ASP A 19 2.66 6.74 -8.63
CA ASP A 19 3.65 6.92 -7.56
C ASP A 19 3.54 5.83 -6.48
N LEU A 20 2.32 5.51 -6.04
CA LEU A 20 2.03 4.44 -5.07
C LEU A 20 2.57 3.08 -5.52
N THR A 21 2.59 2.84 -6.84
CA THR A 21 3.12 1.63 -7.45
C THR A 21 4.54 1.79 -7.98
N ARG A 22 5.18 2.96 -7.89
CA ARG A 22 6.48 3.26 -8.53
C ARG A 22 6.53 2.86 -10.00
N TYR A 23 5.44 3.14 -10.72
CA TYR A 23 5.23 2.69 -12.08
C TYR A 23 6.27 3.25 -13.05
N GLY A 24 6.84 2.39 -13.90
CA GLY A 24 7.86 2.78 -14.87
C GLY A 24 9.26 3.02 -14.29
N SER A 25 9.46 2.86 -12.98
CA SER A 25 10.75 3.09 -12.32
C SER A 25 11.47 1.78 -12.01
N ASP A 26 12.76 1.71 -12.31
CA ASP A 26 13.63 0.62 -11.88
C ASP A 26 13.79 0.63 -10.35
N GLU A 27 13.89 -0.55 -9.75
CA GLU A 27 13.97 -0.68 -8.30
C GLU A 27 15.42 -0.84 -7.82
N LEU A 28 15.74 -0.20 -6.70
CA LEU A 28 17.02 -0.34 -6.03
C LEU A 28 16.84 -1.25 -4.80
N VAL A 29 17.20 -2.51 -4.94
CA VAL A 29 17.03 -3.52 -3.87
C VAL A 29 18.31 -3.60 -3.04
N PRO A 30 18.27 -3.33 -1.72
CA PRO A 30 19.45 -3.46 -0.88
C PRO A 30 20.06 -4.86 -0.96
N VAL A 31 21.36 -4.94 -1.24
CA VAL A 31 22.08 -6.22 -1.22
C VAL A 31 22.38 -6.55 0.23
N GLY A 32 21.83 -7.66 0.73
CA GLY A 32 22.16 -8.16 2.06
C GLY A 32 23.63 -8.57 2.11
N LEU A 33 24.53 -7.65 2.46
CA LEU A 33 25.94 -7.97 2.62
C LEU A 33 26.10 -8.97 3.78
N TYR A 34 26.50 -10.19 3.43
CA TYR A 34 27.10 -11.14 4.36
C TYR A 34 28.32 -10.47 5.01
N ARG A 35 28.16 -10.10 6.29
CA ARG A 35 29.15 -9.81 7.36
C ARG A 35 30.46 -9.05 7.06
N LEU A 36 31.14 -9.19 5.92
CA LEU A 36 32.47 -8.63 5.65
C LEU A 36 32.51 -7.16 5.17
N GLY A 37 31.46 -6.63 4.53
CA GLY A 37 31.49 -5.27 3.93
C GLY A 37 30.73 -4.18 4.70
N ARG A 38 29.93 -4.57 5.70
CA ARG A 38 28.94 -3.70 6.37
C ARG A 38 29.53 -2.45 7.07
N PRO A 39 30.72 -2.50 7.72
CA PRO A 39 31.25 -1.34 8.43
C PRO A 39 31.69 -0.18 7.52
N LEU A 40 32.26 -0.48 6.34
CA LEU A 40 32.84 0.55 5.46
C LEU A 40 31.78 1.42 4.76
N PHE A 41 30.61 0.84 4.48
CA PHE A 41 29.49 1.56 3.86
C PHE A 41 28.73 2.42 4.87
N ASN A 42 28.59 1.95 6.11
CA ASN A 42 27.89 2.68 7.18
C ASN A 42 28.61 3.97 7.59
N THR A 43 29.94 4.05 7.50
CA THR A 43 30.69 5.26 7.88
C THR A 43 30.62 6.38 6.84
N ARG A 44 30.08 6.11 5.64
CA ARG A 44 30.04 7.07 4.52
C ARG A 44 28.64 7.36 3.97
N ASN A 45 27.58 6.97 4.68
CA ASN A 45 26.18 7.09 4.18
C ASN A 45 25.96 6.43 2.81
N LEU A 46 26.70 5.35 2.50
CA LEU A 46 26.57 4.62 1.24
C LEU A 46 25.76 3.34 1.45
N MET A 47 24.94 2.97 0.47
CA MET A 47 24.22 1.69 0.44
C MET A 47 24.49 0.96 -0.86
N LEU A 48 24.92 -0.30 -0.76
CA LEU A 48 25.03 -1.17 -1.92
C LEU A 48 23.66 -1.74 -2.29
N VAL A 49 23.21 -1.45 -3.51
CA VAL A 49 21.93 -1.89 -4.06
C VAL A 49 22.13 -2.66 -5.35
N ARG A 50 21.26 -3.64 -5.60
CA ARG A 50 21.11 -4.27 -6.91
C ARG A 50 19.95 -3.58 -7.63
N LYS A 51 20.20 -3.12 -8.84
CA LYS A 51 19.16 -2.62 -9.74
C LYS A 51 18.30 -3.78 -10.24
N ARG A 52 16.99 -3.72 -10.02
CA ARG A 52 15.99 -4.63 -10.59
C ARG A 52 15.19 -3.85 -11.65
N PRO A 53 15.29 -4.22 -12.94
CA PRO A 53 14.56 -3.53 -14.00
C PRO A 53 13.05 -3.56 -13.78
N PHE A 54 12.38 -2.47 -14.15
CA PHE A 54 10.92 -2.38 -14.11
C PHE A 54 10.28 -3.48 -14.97
N ASN A 55 9.38 -4.26 -14.36
CA ASN A 55 8.57 -5.24 -15.08
C ASN A 55 7.13 -4.75 -15.17
N LYS A 56 6.76 -4.23 -16.36
CA LYS A 56 5.43 -3.67 -16.61
C LYS A 56 4.31 -4.65 -16.33
N GLN A 57 4.41 -5.88 -16.84
CA GLN A 57 3.37 -6.89 -16.68
C GLN A 57 3.19 -7.26 -15.20
N ALA A 58 4.29 -7.45 -14.47
CA ALA A 58 4.24 -7.77 -13.05
C ALA A 58 3.60 -6.61 -12.25
N ARG A 59 3.97 -5.36 -12.54
CA ARG A 59 3.41 -4.19 -11.83
C ARG A 59 1.96 -3.88 -12.21
N ASP A 60 1.56 -4.14 -13.46
CA ASP A 60 0.16 -4.00 -13.89
C ASP A 60 -0.75 -4.96 -13.14
N LEU A 61 -0.32 -6.22 -13.05
CA LEU A 61 -1.08 -7.31 -12.45
C LEU A 61 -0.85 -7.45 -10.93
N GLY A 62 0.13 -6.72 -10.36
CA GLY A 62 0.58 -6.82 -8.97
C GLY A 62 1.07 -8.22 -8.60
N LEU A 63 1.90 -8.79 -9.46
CA LEU A 63 2.50 -10.12 -9.30
C LEU A 63 3.92 -10.07 -8.69
N ASP A 64 4.37 -8.89 -8.28
CA ASP A 64 5.66 -8.67 -7.65
C ASP A 64 5.52 -8.03 -6.26
N TRP A 65 6.58 -8.13 -5.46
CA TRP A 65 6.72 -7.40 -4.20
C TRP A 65 7.69 -6.24 -4.39
N PRO A 66 7.18 -5.00 -4.50
CA PRO A 66 8.01 -3.83 -4.73
C PRO A 66 8.92 -3.53 -3.53
N ALA A 67 10.17 -3.20 -3.80
CA ALA A 67 11.17 -2.87 -2.80
C ALA A 67 10.79 -1.59 -2.03
N ASP A 68 10.28 -0.58 -2.71
CA ASP A 68 10.02 0.76 -2.16
C ASP A 68 8.63 1.34 -2.49
N ALA A 69 7.81 0.69 -3.33
CA ALA A 69 6.43 1.12 -3.58
C ALA A 69 5.52 0.92 -2.35
N LEU A 70 4.42 1.66 -2.25
CA LEU A 70 3.55 1.66 -1.07
C LEU A 70 2.36 0.70 -1.19
N THR A 71 2.13 0.13 -2.37
CA THR A 71 1.20 -0.97 -2.57
C THR A 71 1.75 -2.03 -3.52
N MET A 72 1.37 -3.29 -3.29
CA MET A 72 1.71 -4.43 -4.14
C MET A 72 0.54 -4.93 -4.98
N ILE A 73 -0.63 -4.27 -4.91
CA ILE A 73 -1.82 -4.72 -5.66
C ILE A 73 -1.71 -4.42 -7.17
N GLY A 74 -0.79 -3.53 -7.57
CA GLY A 74 -0.57 -3.19 -8.97
C GLY A 74 -1.61 -2.25 -9.57
N MET A 75 -1.36 -1.80 -10.80
CA MET A 75 -2.17 -0.75 -11.43
C MET A 75 -3.61 -1.17 -11.67
N GLN A 76 -3.86 -2.39 -12.15
CA GLN A 76 -5.23 -2.81 -12.49
C GLN A 76 -6.14 -2.87 -11.26
N ARG A 77 -5.63 -3.38 -10.13
CA ARG A 77 -6.40 -3.43 -8.88
C ARG A 77 -6.57 -2.04 -8.26
N LEU A 78 -5.60 -1.12 -8.39
CA LEU A 78 -5.81 0.28 -8.00
C LEU A 78 -6.86 0.98 -8.85
N THR A 79 -6.86 0.77 -10.17
CA THR A 79 -7.90 1.31 -11.06
C THR A 79 -9.27 0.76 -10.67
N SER A 80 -9.37 -0.56 -10.44
CA SER A 80 -10.61 -1.17 -9.97
C SER A 80 -11.06 -0.60 -8.62
N LEU A 81 -10.14 -0.41 -7.68
CA LEU A 81 -10.44 0.16 -6.36
C LEU A 81 -10.97 1.59 -6.47
N GLN A 82 -10.31 2.44 -7.28
CA GLN A 82 -10.78 3.79 -7.55
C GLN A 82 -12.20 3.78 -8.12
N ASN A 83 -12.45 2.95 -9.15
CA ASN A 83 -13.78 2.85 -9.75
C ASN A 83 -14.84 2.45 -8.71
N CYS A 84 -14.54 1.48 -7.83
CA CYS A 84 -15.47 1.09 -6.76
C CYS A 84 -15.77 2.27 -5.81
N VAL A 85 -14.75 3.05 -5.43
CA VAL A 85 -14.94 4.23 -4.55
C VAL A 85 -15.72 5.33 -5.26
N GLU A 86 -15.43 5.59 -6.54
CA GLU A 86 -16.18 6.56 -7.35
C GLU A 86 -17.64 6.14 -7.50
N THR A 87 -17.93 4.86 -7.76
CA THR A 87 -19.29 4.34 -7.85
C THR A 87 -20.08 4.54 -6.55
N VAL A 88 -19.50 4.24 -5.37
CA VAL A 88 -20.23 4.46 -4.10
C VAL A 88 -20.47 5.94 -3.81
N LEU A 89 -19.61 6.84 -4.31
CA LEU A 89 -19.83 8.28 -4.22
C LEU A 89 -20.91 8.76 -5.18
N GLU A 90 -20.89 8.29 -6.43
CA GLU A 90 -21.86 8.66 -7.47
C GLU A 90 -23.27 8.16 -7.17
N GLU A 91 -23.39 6.93 -6.66
CA GLU A 91 -24.67 6.31 -6.32
C GLU A 91 -25.13 6.63 -4.88
N ASP A 92 -24.36 7.42 -4.13
CA ASP A 92 -24.57 7.75 -2.71
C ASP A 92 -24.82 6.51 -1.83
N VAL A 93 -24.06 5.44 -2.05
CA VAL A 93 -24.14 4.23 -1.24
C VAL A 93 -23.58 4.54 0.16
N PRO A 94 -24.38 4.37 1.23
CA PRO A 94 -23.95 4.76 2.58
C PRO A 94 -22.89 3.81 3.12
N GLY A 95 -21.97 4.36 3.93
CA GLY A 95 -20.97 3.58 4.65
C GLY A 95 -19.55 4.10 4.45
N ASP A 96 -18.65 3.55 5.26
CA ASP A 96 -17.21 3.82 5.24
C ASP A 96 -16.47 2.89 4.26
N LEU A 97 -15.17 3.14 4.06
CA LEU A 97 -14.26 2.28 3.30
C LEU A 97 -13.35 1.51 4.27
N VAL A 98 -13.02 0.25 3.96
CA VAL A 98 -12.14 -0.57 4.80
C VAL A 98 -11.17 -1.41 3.96
N GLU A 99 -9.92 -1.51 4.42
CA GLU A 99 -8.93 -2.47 3.92
C GLU A 99 -8.46 -3.37 5.08
N CYS A 100 -8.60 -4.69 4.91
CA CYS A 100 -8.15 -5.70 5.89
C CYS A 100 -6.84 -6.33 5.39
N GLY A 101 -5.71 -5.80 5.85
CA GLY A 101 -4.37 -6.13 5.38
C GLY A 101 -3.83 -5.04 4.45
N VAL A 102 -3.25 -4.00 5.04
CA VAL A 102 -2.89 -2.74 4.37
C VAL A 102 -1.43 -2.69 3.93
N TRP A 103 -0.55 -3.52 4.52
CA TRP A 103 0.89 -3.47 4.28
C TRP A 103 1.48 -2.07 4.50
N ARG A 104 1.96 -1.40 3.44
CA ARG A 104 2.50 -0.03 3.49
C ARG A 104 1.41 1.04 3.36
N GLY A 105 0.14 0.65 3.20
CA GLY A 105 -1.03 1.53 3.19
C GLY A 105 -1.40 2.14 1.85
N GLY A 106 -0.71 1.80 0.75
CA GLY A 106 -0.90 2.52 -0.53
C GLY A 106 -2.31 2.43 -1.12
N ALA A 107 -3.02 1.30 -0.96
CA ALA A 107 -4.40 1.19 -1.44
C ALA A 107 -5.35 2.03 -0.58
N SER A 108 -5.20 2.00 0.75
CA SER A 108 -5.90 2.90 1.66
C SER A 108 -5.62 4.39 1.41
N ILE A 109 -4.38 4.76 1.05
CA ILE A 109 -4.04 6.13 0.63
C ILE A 109 -4.83 6.52 -0.62
N LEU A 110 -4.94 5.62 -1.61
CA LEU A 110 -5.77 5.87 -2.79
C LEU A 110 -7.25 6.07 -2.42
N MET A 111 -7.81 5.22 -1.55
CA MET A 111 -9.20 5.40 -1.08
C MET A 111 -9.41 6.78 -0.46
N ARG A 112 -8.52 7.21 0.44
CA ARG A 112 -8.59 8.54 1.06
C ARG A 112 -8.45 9.66 0.03
N ALA A 113 -7.56 9.52 -0.94
CA ALA A 113 -7.35 10.49 -2.01
C ALA A 113 -8.58 10.66 -2.91
N VAL A 114 -9.28 9.57 -3.24
CA VAL A 114 -10.53 9.63 -4.03
C VAL A 114 -11.59 10.41 -3.26
N LEU A 115 -11.78 10.13 -1.97
CA LEU A 115 -12.70 10.91 -1.11
C LEU A 115 -12.33 12.40 -1.10
N ALA A 116 -11.05 12.73 -0.87
CA ALA A 116 -10.57 14.12 -0.86
C ALA A 116 -10.83 14.84 -2.19
N ALA A 117 -10.53 14.17 -3.31
CA ALA A 117 -10.66 14.75 -4.64
C ALA A 117 -12.12 14.93 -5.08
N HIS A 118 -13.06 14.23 -4.44
CA HIS A 118 -14.50 14.41 -4.61
C HIS A 118 -15.13 15.32 -3.53
N GLY A 119 -14.34 15.81 -2.56
CA GLY A 119 -14.83 16.64 -1.47
C GLY A 119 -15.71 15.90 -0.46
N ASP A 120 -15.55 14.57 -0.33
CA ASP A 120 -16.29 13.80 0.67
C ASP A 120 -15.66 13.96 2.06
N GLU A 121 -16.43 14.60 2.96
CA GLU A 121 -16.06 14.82 4.37
C GLU A 121 -16.79 13.86 5.34
N LYS A 122 -17.56 12.90 4.82
CA LYS A 122 -18.46 12.05 5.61
C LYS A 122 -17.86 10.67 5.91
N ARG A 123 -17.22 10.08 4.90
CA ARG A 123 -16.76 8.69 4.94
C ARG A 123 -15.38 8.61 5.57
N THR A 124 -15.18 7.57 6.36
CA THR A 124 -13.87 7.22 6.95
C THR A 124 -13.22 6.10 6.15
N VAL A 125 -11.89 6.12 6.06
CA VAL A 125 -11.07 5.00 5.58
C VAL A 125 -10.48 4.26 6.80
N TRP A 126 -10.89 3.00 6.97
CA TRP A 126 -10.44 2.13 8.04
C TRP A 126 -9.30 1.23 7.58
N LEU A 127 -8.17 1.31 8.28
CA LEU A 127 -6.99 0.49 8.08
C LEU A 127 -6.93 -0.59 9.17
N CYS A 128 -7.40 -1.79 8.82
CA CYS A 128 -7.37 -2.94 9.69
C CYS A 128 -6.13 -3.79 9.35
N ASP A 129 -5.16 -3.87 10.25
CA ASP A 129 -3.95 -4.67 10.05
C ASP A 129 -3.34 -5.05 11.40
N SER A 130 -2.55 -6.13 11.43
CA SER A 130 -1.74 -6.44 12.61
C SER A 130 -0.59 -5.45 12.79
N PHE A 131 -0.15 -4.82 11.69
CA PHE A 131 1.09 -4.04 11.56
C PHE A 131 2.36 -4.84 11.91
N GLU A 132 2.23 -6.17 11.95
CA GLU A 132 3.24 -7.14 12.33
C GLU A 132 3.43 -8.23 11.26
N GLY A 133 2.64 -8.19 10.18
CA GLY A 133 2.67 -9.13 9.07
C GLY A 133 1.62 -10.24 9.22
N VAL A 134 1.86 -11.37 8.55
CA VAL A 134 0.90 -12.49 8.49
C VAL A 134 1.18 -13.48 9.62
N PRO A 135 0.16 -13.98 10.35
CA PRO A 135 0.38 -14.95 11.43
C PRO A 135 0.78 -16.33 10.86
N PRO A 136 1.37 -17.22 11.67
CA PRO A 136 1.55 -18.62 11.28
C PRO A 136 0.20 -19.27 10.90
N PRO A 137 0.18 -20.15 9.89
CA PRO A 137 -1.06 -20.79 9.44
C PRO A 137 -1.64 -21.68 10.54
N ASP A 138 -2.93 -21.54 10.81
CA ASP A 138 -3.67 -22.42 11.71
C ASP A 138 -4.24 -23.60 10.93
N THR A 139 -3.40 -24.61 10.72
CA THR A 139 -3.78 -25.79 9.94
C THR A 139 -4.71 -26.75 10.67
N VAL A 140 -4.96 -26.54 11.96
CA VAL A 140 -5.92 -27.31 12.76
C VAL A 140 -7.33 -26.88 12.38
N ASN A 141 -7.58 -25.57 12.35
CA ASN A 141 -8.90 -25.01 12.04
C ASN A 141 -9.08 -24.74 10.54
N TYR A 142 -8.01 -24.41 9.80
CA TYR A 142 -8.06 -24.01 8.39
C TYR A 142 -7.09 -24.84 7.54
N LYS A 143 -7.57 -25.97 7.01
CA LYS A 143 -6.76 -26.87 6.18
C LYS A 143 -6.22 -26.20 4.89
N ALA A 144 -6.94 -25.20 4.38
CA ALA A 144 -6.54 -24.45 3.18
C ALA A 144 -5.24 -23.65 3.38
N ASP A 145 -4.90 -23.28 4.62
CA ASP A 145 -3.69 -22.53 4.93
C ASP A 145 -2.43 -23.40 4.92
N LYS A 146 -2.60 -24.72 4.79
CA LYS A 146 -1.49 -25.68 4.77
C LYS A 146 -0.54 -25.36 3.62
N GLY A 147 0.69 -25.05 3.97
CA GLY A 147 1.76 -24.74 3.01
C GLY A 147 1.98 -23.25 2.77
N ILE A 148 1.08 -22.37 3.25
CA ILE A 148 1.29 -20.92 3.22
C ILE A 148 2.39 -20.54 4.22
N ARG A 149 3.43 -19.83 3.73
CA ARG A 149 4.63 -19.47 4.52
C ARG A 149 4.84 -17.95 4.62
N LEU A 150 3.77 -17.17 4.50
CA LEU A 150 3.84 -15.70 4.52
C LEU A 150 4.39 -15.15 5.85
N HIS A 151 4.09 -15.80 6.99
CA HIS A 151 4.67 -15.47 8.30
C HIS A 151 6.21 -15.40 8.33
N ARG A 152 6.89 -16.15 7.44
CA ARG A 152 8.36 -16.13 7.33
C ARG A 152 8.91 -14.86 6.66
N HIS A 153 8.03 -14.05 6.07
CA HIS A 153 8.37 -12.82 5.35
C HIS A 153 7.98 -11.57 6.14
N ALA A 154 7.92 -11.64 7.48
CA ALA A 154 7.59 -10.50 8.35
C ALA A 154 8.50 -9.28 8.13
N ARG A 155 9.75 -9.47 7.67
CA ARG A 155 10.66 -8.34 7.30
C ARG A 155 10.18 -7.51 6.12
N ILE A 156 9.27 -8.05 5.31
CA ILE A 156 8.68 -7.39 4.13
C ILE A 156 7.22 -7.04 4.41
N LEU A 157 6.46 -7.97 4.98
CA LEU A 157 5.01 -7.88 5.17
C LEU A 157 4.62 -7.22 6.49
N GLY A 158 5.49 -7.23 7.51
CA GLY A 158 5.29 -6.55 8.78
C GLY A 158 5.76 -5.10 8.69
N VAL A 159 4.80 -4.19 8.53
CA VAL A 159 5.05 -2.75 8.46
C VAL A 159 4.40 -2.11 9.69
N PRO A 160 5.20 -1.52 10.62
CA PRO A 160 4.65 -0.88 11.80
C PRO A 160 3.67 0.25 11.46
N GLN A 161 2.63 0.42 12.27
CA GLN A 161 1.60 1.45 12.08
C GLN A 161 2.19 2.85 11.87
N GLU A 162 3.24 3.20 12.61
CA GLU A 162 3.90 4.51 12.49
C GLU A 162 4.52 4.75 11.11
N HIS A 163 5.01 3.70 10.44
CA HIS A 163 5.48 3.82 9.05
C HIS A 163 4.31 4.04 8.09
N VAL A 164 3.16 3.40 8.34
CA VAL A 164 1.95 3.60 7.54
C VAL A 164 1.43 5.02 7.70
N LYS A 165 1.36 5.55 8.93
CA LYS A 165 1.02 6.97 9.20
C LYS A 165 1.95 7.92 8.46
N ALA A 166 3.27 7.72 8.54
CA ALA A 166 4.25 8.55 7.83
C ALA A 166 4.05 8.50 6.31
N ASN A 167 3.61 7.38 5.75
CA ASN A 167 3.25 7.29 4.34
C ASN A 167 2.02 8.15 4.01
N PHE A 168 0.97 8.17 4.84
CA PHE A 168 -0.18 9.07 4.64
C PHE A 168 0.22 10.54 4.76
N GLU A 169 1.04 10.91 5.76
CA GLU A 169 1.55 12.26 5.96
C GLU A 169 2.31 12.78 4.74
N ARG A 170 3.09 11.91 4.09
CA ARG A 170 3.85 12.25 2.88
C ARG A 170 2.95 12.74 1.73
N TYR A 171 1.71 12.26 1.64
CA TYR A 171 0.74 12.71 0.64
C TYR A 171 -0.19 13.82 1.17
N GLY A 172 -0.04 14.26 2.42
CA GLY A 172 -0.95 15.22 3.04
C GLY A 172 -2.35 14.67 3.26
N LEU A 173 -2.48 13.34 3.44
CA LEU A 173 -3.76 12.65 3.53
C LEU A 173 -3.98 11.99 4.91
N LEU A 174 -3.16 12.29 5.91
CA LEU A 174 -3.40 11.85 7.28
C LEU A 174 -4.29 12.87 8.01
N ASP A 175 -5.55 12.53 8.22
CA ASP A 175 -6.55 13.36 8.90
C ASP A 175 -7.56 12.49 9.68
N ASP A 176 -8.61 13.13 10.22
CA ASP A 176 -9.62 12.47 11.04
C ASP A 176 -10.50 11.45 10.26
N GLN A 177 -10.47 11.48 8.93
CA GLN A 177 -11.12 10.49 8.06
C GLN A 177 -10.24 9.25 7.83
N VAL A 178 -9.05 9.16 8.44
CA VAL A 178 -8.18 7.98 8.39
C VAL A 178 -8.10 7.35 9.78
N ARG A 179 -8.62 6.14 9.93
CA ARG A 179 -8.64 5.43 11.23
C ARG A 179 -7.92 4.10 11.16
N PHE A 180 -7.11 3.83 12.18
CA PHE A 180 -6.32 2.61 12.29
C PHE A 180 -6.95 1.69 13.32
N LEU A 181 -6.99 0.40 13.00
CA LEU A 181 -7.49 -0.66 13.85
C LEU A 181 -6.41 -1.74 13.97
N PRO A 182 -5.45 -1.56 14.90
CA PRO A 182 -4.32 -2.46 15.07
C PRO A 182 -4.71 -3.74 15.78
N GLY A 183 -4.40 -4.88 15.17
CA GLY A 183 -4.56 -6.21 15.75
C GLY A 183 -4.90 -7.28 14.72
N TRP A 184 -4.97 -8.52 15.18
CA TRP A 184 -5.44 -9.62 14.34
C TRP A 184 -6.93 -9.49 14.09
N PHE A 185 -7.37 -9.75 12.85
CA PHE A 185 -8.79 -9.58 12.48
C PHE A 185 -9.76 -10.31 13.41
N LYS A 186 -9.42 -11.53 13.87
CA LYS A 186 -10.24 -12.29 14.81
C LYS A 186 -10.46 -11.63 16.18
N ASP A 187 -9.60 -10.69 16.55
CA ASP A 187 -9.60 -10.02 17.84
C ASP A 187 -10.21 -8.60 17.73
N THR A 188 -10.37 -8.08 16.51
CA THR A 188 -10.72 -6.68 16.26
C THR A 188 -11.93 -6.46 15.35
N LEU A 189 -12.37 -7.47 14.60
CA LEU A 189 -13.57 -7.50 13.76
C LEU A 189 -14.51 -8.62 14.21
#